data_AF-A0A2E9TZX0-F1
#
_entry.id   AF-A0A2E9TZX0-F1
#
_cell.length_a   1.000
_cell.length_b   1.000
_cell.length_c   1.000
_cell.angle_alpha   90.00
_cell.angle_beta   90.00
_cell.angle_gamma   90.00
#
_symmetry.space_group_name_H-M   'P 1'
#
loop_
_entity.id
_entity.type
_entity.pdbx_description
1 polymer ?
#
loop_
_entity_poly.entity_id
_entity_poly.type
_entity_poly.pdbx_seq_one_letter_code
_entity_poly.pdbx_strand_id
1 'polypeptide(L)'
;MKLAVKKQKQRYEYIFHQNTPEELDTNPDELSVEYEELKRLWSENCGRYTTNPNHQFHISRGMIRDDRVFLICEITDNWKFDNPPKFYVIREIHKQGNHKFVDMVELYLCPNCEVYCRSQNSIVLPYKLWKKLNYLYQIPSQK
;
A
#
# COMPACT_ATOMS: atom_id res chain seq x y z
N MET A 1 -42.88 7.25 19.63
CA MET A 1 -41.48 7.05 20.05
C MET A 1 -40.72 6.40 18.90
N LYS A 2 -39.76 7.10 18.28
CA LYS A 2 -38.83 6.48 17.32
C LYS A 2 -37.76 5.77 18.14
N LEU A 3 -37.79 4.44 18.15
CA LEU A 3 -36.72 3.63 18.73
C LEU A 3 -35.42 3.98 18.00
N ALA A 4 -34.50 4.62 18.70
CA ALA A 4 -33.14 4.78 18.23
C ALA A 4 -32.51 3.39 18.17
N VAL A 5 -32.57 2.75 17.00
CA VAL A 5 -31.75 1.58 16.71
C VAL A 5 -30.31 2.08 16.78
N LYS A 6 -29.61 1.77 17.87
CA LYS A 6 -28.15 1.95 17.96
C LYS A 6 -27.57 1.22 16.76
N LYS A 7 -27.18 1.96 15.72
CA LYS A 7 -26.37 1.43 14.61
C LYS A 7 -25.20 0.70 15.27
N GLN A 8 -25.17 -0.62 15.12
CA GLN A 8 -24.04 -1.43 15.58
C GLN A 8 -22.80 -0.84 14.90
N LYS A 9 -21.86 -0.28 15.67
CA LYS A 9 -20.62 0.28 15.09
C LYS A 9 -19.92 -0.88 14.37
N GLN A 10 -19.84 -0.80 13.04
CA GLN A 10 -19.09 -1.78 12.26
C GLN A 10 -17.64 -1.76 12.75
N ARG A 11 -17.09 -2.96 13.00
CA ARG A 11 -15.73 -3.09 13.52
C ARG A 11 -14.72 -2.51 12.53
N TYR A 12 -14.90 -2.78 11.25
CA TYR A 12 -14.01 -2.28 10.21
C TYR A 12 -14.71 -1.20 9.39
N GLU A 13 -13.99 -0.11 9.15
CA GLU A 13 -14.34 0.92 8.19
C GLU A 13 -13.39 0.82 6.99
N TYR A 14 -13.95 0.99 5.80
CA TYR A 14 -13.23 0.87 4.53
C TYR A 14 -13.43 2.16 3.74
N ILE A 15 -12.32 2.83 3.42
CA ILE A 15 -12.33 4.03 2.58
C ILE A 15 -11.60 3.69 1.28
N PHE A 16 -12.27 3.92 0.16
CA PHE A 16 -11.73 3.67 -1.18
C PHE A 16 -11.28 4.99 -1.77
N HIS A 17 -9.97 5.15 -1.92
CA HIS A 17 -9.36 6.38 -2.39
C HIS A 17 -9.28 6.38 -3.91
N GLN A 18 -9.68 7.50 -4.53
CA GLN A 18 -9.55 7.71 -5.99
C GLN A 18 -8.14 8.17 -6.38
N ASN A 19 -7.48 8.89 -5.48
CA ASN A 19 -6.12 9.39 -5.65
C ASN A 19 -5.21 8.77 -4.57
N THR A 20 -3.90 8.79 -4.79
CA THR A 20 -2.95 8.36 -3.75
C THR A 20 -3.06 9.29 -2.53
N PRO A 21 -3.32 8.74 -1.32
CA PRO A 21 -3.26 9.51 -0.08
C PRO A 21 -1.87 10.11 0.14
N GLU A 22 -1.79 11.27 0.76
CA GLU A 22 -0.54 12.01 0.98
C GLU A 22 0.50 11.17 1.75
N GLU A 23 0.04 10.37 2.72
CA GLU A 23 0.91 9.51 3.52
C GLU A 23 1.54 8.36 2.71
N LEU A 24 0.96 8.03 1.55
CA LEU A 24 1.48 7.03 0.61
C LEU A 24 2.23 7.65 -0.57
N ASP A 25 2.06 8.95 -0.82
CA ASP A 25 2.75 9.69 -1.89
C ASP A 25 4.14 10.17 -1.47
N THR A 26 4.88 9.26 -0.83
CA THR A 26 6.28 9.49 -0.49
C THR A 26 7.12 9.16 -1.72
N ASN A 27 7.28 10.14 -2.62
CA ASN A 27 8.27 10.11 -3.69
C ASN A 27 9.48 10.95 -3.26
N PRO A 28 10.35 10.42 -2.37
CA PRO A 28 11.56 11.14 -2.01
C PRO A 28 12.42 11.32 -3.27
N ASP A 29 13.07 12.47 -3.37
CA ASP A 29 14.16 12.62 -4.32
C ASP A 29 15.29 11.69 -3.90
N GLU A 30 15.40 10.53 -4.59
CA GLU A 30 16.32 9.48 -4.17
C GLU A 30 17.80 9.90 -4.22
N LEU A 31 18.10 11.03 -4.87
CA LEU A 31 19.44 11.60 -5.01
C LEU A 31 19.71 12.75 -4.05
N SER A 32 18.73 13.15 -3.23
CA SER A 32 18.91 14.24 -2.29
C SER A 32 19.74 13.82 -1.06
N VAL A 33 20.42 14.80 -0.47
CA VAL A 33 21.21 14.57 0.75
C VAL A 33 20.30 14.21 1.91
N GLU A 34 19.13 14.84 1.97
CA GLU A 34 18.09 14.59 2.97
C GLU A 34 17.60 13.14 2.92
N TYR A 35 17.46 12.56 1.71
CA TYR A 35 17.06 11.17 1.57
C TYR A 35 18.17 10.20 1.99
N GLU A 36 19.44 10.52 1.72
CA GLU A 36 20.58 9.73 2.23
C GLU A 36 20.63 9.71 3.77
N GLU A 37 20.37 10.84 4.41
CA GLU A 37 20.28 10.94 5.87
C GLU A 37 19.10 10.13 6.43
N LEU A 38 17.93 10.23 5.79
CA LEU A 38 16.77 9.41 6.15
C LEU A 38 17.04 7.92 6.03
N LYS A 39 17.71 7.47 4.96
CA LYS A 39 18.09 6.05 4.80
C LYS A 39 19.00 5.56 5.93
N ARG A 40 19.92 6.40 6.41
CA ARG A 40 20.77 6.07 7.57
C ARG A 40 19.92 5.92 8.82
N LEU A 41 19.07 6.91 9.13
CA LEU A 41 18.16 6.87 10.28
C LEU A 41 17.27 5.62 10.25
N TRP A 42 16.71 5.26 9.09
CA TRP A 42 15.89 4.06 8.95
C TRP A 42 16.68 2.77 9.14
N SER A 43 17.92 2.72 8.63
CA SER A 43 18.80 1.56 8.83
C SER A 43 19.18 1.35 10.29
N GLU A 44 19.33 2.44 11.05
CA GLU A 44 19.64 2.42 12.48
C GLU A 44 18.40 2.05 13.32
N ASN A 45 17.23 2.61 12.98
CA ASN A 45 16.03 2.46 13.80
C ASN A 45 15.20 1.22 13.46
N CYS A 46 15.31 0.67 12.23
CA CYS A 46 14.48 -0.43 11.77
C CYS A 46 15.30 -1.62 11.26
N GLY A 47 15.40 -2.68 12.08
CA GLY A 47 16.06 -3.94 11.69
C GLY A 47 15.47 -4.60 10.43
N ARG A 48 14.19 -4.34 10.11
CA ARG A 48 13.57 -4.81 8.86
C ARG A 48 14.10 -4.06 7.65
N TYR A 49 14.38 -2.76 7.78
CA TYR A 49 15.00 -1.99 6.71
C TYR A 49 16.44 -2.44 6.47
N THR A 50 17.20 -2.69 7.55
CA THR A 50 18.58 -3.20 7.46
C THR A 50 18.68 -4.53 6.71
N THR A 51 17.69 -5.41 6.90
CA THR A 51 17.62 -6.72 6.22
C THR A 51 16.93 -6.67 4.87
N ASN A 52 16.04 -5.71 4.66
CA ASN A 52 15.31 -5.49 3.42
C ASN A 52 15.13 -3.99 3.16
N PRO A 53 16.00 -3.36 2.34
CA PRO A 53 15.86 -1.95 1.95
C PRO A 53 14.55 -1.63 1.19
N ASN A 54 13.81 -2.66 0.75
CA ASN A 54 12.48 -2.51 0.15
C ASN A 54 11.34 -2.68 1.17
N HIS A 55 11.66 -2.60 2.47
CA HIS A 55 10.69 -2.66 3.55
C HIS A 55 9.63 -1.55 3.41
N GLN A 56 10.08 -0.36 3.05
CA GLN A 56 9.24 0.81 2.85
C GLN A 56 8.50 0.72 1.53
N PHE A 57 7.26 1.21 1.55
CA PHE A 57 6.44 1.27 0.37
C PHE A 57 6.51 2.65 -0.26
N HIS A 58 6.96 2.69 -1.51
CA HIS A 58 6.82 3.86 -2.38
C HIS A 58 5.83 3.54 -3.48
N ILE A 59 4.84 4.42 -3.69
CA ILE A 59 3.74 4.19 -4.63
C ILE A 59 4.24 4.03 -6.09
N SER A 60 5.30 4.74 -6.45
CA SER A 60 5.89 4.75 -7.79
C SER A 60 6.89 3.62 -8.05
N ARG A 61 7.39 2.95 -7.00
CA ARG A 61 8.50 1.99 -7.14
C ARG A 61 8.11 0.78 -7.99
N GLY A 62 8.86 0.60 -9.07
CA GLY A 62 8.65 -0.45 -10.06
C GLY A 62 7.53 -0.14 -11.07
N MET A 63 6.87 1.01 -10.97
CA MET A 63 5.91 1.47 -11.98
C MET A 63 6.66 2.14 -13.13
N ILE A 64 6.15 1.98 -14.35
CA ILE A 64 6.53 2.78 -15.53
C ILE A 64 5.36 3.66 -15.96
N ARG A 65 5.59 4.62 -16.87
CA ARG A 65 4.65 5.71 -17.21
C ARG A 65 3.18 5.32 -17.43
N ASP A 66 2.92 4.15 -18.01
CA ASP A 66 1.56 3.69 -18.33
C ASP A 66 0.98 2.69 -17.32
N ASP A 67 1.70 2.45 -16.21
CA ASP A 67 1.25 1.56 -15.14
C ASP A 67 0.16 2.23 -14.30
N ARG A 68 -0.80 1.41 -13.87
CA ARG A 68 -1.98 1.86 -13.15
C ARG A 68 -1.96 1.42 -11.69
N VAL A 69 -2.45 2.28 -10.81
CA VAL A 69 -2.95 1.88 -9.50
C VAL A 69 -4.43 1.56 -9.67
N PHE A 70 -4.81 0.32 -9.38
CA PHE A 70 -6.19 -0.15 -9.55
C PHE A 70 -7.07 0.12 -8.34
N LEU A 71 -6.45 0.10 -7.15
CA LEU A 71 -7.15 0.22 -5.88
C LEU A 71 -6.21 0.75 -4.81
N ILE A 72 -6.70 1.71 -4.04
CA ILE A 72 -6.17 2.05 -2.72
C ILE A 72 -7.34 1.99 -1.74
N CYS A 73 -7.25 1.06 -0.79
CA CYS A 73 -8.25 0.88 0.25
C CYS A 73 -7.61 1.09 1.61
N GLU A 74 -8.09 2.10 2.34
CA GLU A 74 -7.77 2.30 3.74
C GLU A 74 -8.72 1.48 4.61
N ILE A 75 -8.17 0.82 5.63
CA ILE A 75 -8.92 -0.04 6.54
C ILE A 75 -8.61 0.38 7.97
N THR A 76 -9.65 0.77 8.70
CA THR A 76 -9.57 1.17 10.11
C THR A 76 -10.31 0.17 10.98
N ASP A 77 -9.67 -0.32 12.05
CA ASP A 77 -10.32 -1.17 13.07
C ASP A 77 -10.87 -0.25 14.18
N ASN A 78 -12.17 0.06 14.11
CA ASN A 78 -12.90 0.90 15.06
C ASN A 78 -12.95 0.32 16.49
N TRP A 79 -12.42 -0.88 16.73
CA TRP A 79 -12.26 -1.42 18.09
C TRP A 79 -10.85 -1.18 18.65
N LYS A 80 -9.93 -0.66 17.84
CA LYS A 80 -8.56 -0.30 18.20
C LYS A 80 -8.25 1.12 17.74
N PHE A 81 -8.82 2.10 18.43
CA PHE A 81 -8.74 3.52 18.04
C PHE A 81 -7.31 4.07 17.98
N ASP A 82 -6.39 3.52 18.76
CA ASP A 82 -4.98 3.95 18.78
C ASP A 82 -4.16 3.32 17.65
N ASN A 83 -4.72 2.35 16.92
CA ASN A 83 -4.02 1.74 15.81
C ASN A 83 -4.15 2.62 14.57
N PRO A 84 -3.04 3.00 13.92
CA PRO A 84 -3.09 3.67 12.63
C PRO A 84 -3.79 2.78 11.60
N PRO A 85 -4.42 3.38 10.58
CA PRO A 85 -5.07 2.62 9.52
C PRO A 85 -4.05 1.75 8.78
N LYS A 86 -4.56 0.69 8.14
CA LYS A 86 -3.81 -0.09 7.17
C LYS A 86 -4.23 0.32 5.77
N PHE A 87 -3.34 0.16 4.81
CA PHE A 87 -3.69 0.33 3.40
C PHE A 87 -3.55 -0.98 2.64
N TYR A 88 -4.46 -1.22 1.71
CA TYR A 88 -4.34 -2.24 0.68
C TYR A 88 -4.19 -1.55 -0.66
N VAL A 89 -3.06 -1.78 -1.33
CA VAL A 89 -2.77 -1.21 -2.63
C VAL A 89 -2.69 -2.32 -3.67
N ILE A 90 -3.40 -2.15 -4.78
CA ILE A 90 -3.30 -3.01 -5.96
C ILE A 90 -2.81 -2.15 -7.11
N ARG A 91 -1.64 -2.49 -7.66
CA ARG A 91 -1.01 -1.70 -8.74
C ARG A 91 -0.26 -2.56 -9.73
N GLU A 92 -0.05 -2.03 -10.93
CA GLU A 92 0.88 -2.60 -11.89
C GLU A 92 2.32 -2.27 -11.52
N ILE A 93 3.23 -3.23 -11.67
CA ILE A 93 4.68 -3.01 -11.53
C ILE A 93 5.44 -3.84 -12.55
N HIS A 94 6.71 -3.51 -12.74
CA HIS A 94 7.66 -4.26 -13.53
C HIS A 94 8.76 -4.84 -12.64
N LYS A 95 9.16 -6.08 -12.94
CA LYS A 95 10.32 -6.76 -12.32
C LYS A 95 11.15 -7.44 -13.39
N GLN A 96 12.45 -7.61 -13.12
CA GLN A 96 13.42 -8.46 -13.84
C GLN A 96 13.17 -8.60 -15.37
N GLY A 97 13.92 -7.85 -16.18
CA GLY A 97 13.75 -7.91 -17.65
C GLY A 97 12.48 -7.21 -18.15
N ASN A 98 11.95 -6.25 -17.37
CA ASN A 98 10.76 -5.47 -17.71
C ASN A 98 9.50 -6.33 -17.91
N HIS A 99 9.36 -7.41 -17.13
CA HIS A 99 8.14 -8.20 -17.11
C HIS A 99 7.08 -7.52 -16.23
N LYS A 100 5.86 -7.41 -16.75
CA LYS A 100 4.73 -6.76 -16.06
C LYS A 100 4.03 -7.70 -15.08
N PHE A 101 3.75 -7.20 -13.89
CA PHE A 101 3.06 -7.87 -12.79
C PHE A 101 1.98 -6.97 -12.19
N VAL A 102 1.11 -7.56 -11.39
CA VAL A 102 0.22 -6.86 -10.45
C VAL A 102 0.69 -7.17 -9.05
N ASP A 103 0.96 -6.11 -8.29
CA ASP A 103 1.37 -6.13 -6.89
C ASP A 103 0.17 -5.79 -6.03
N MET A 104 -0.23 -6.74 -5.18
CA MET A 104 -1.29 -6.59 -4.18
C MET A 104 -0.61 -6.60 -2.82
N VAL A 105 -0.64 -5.49 -2.11
CA VAL A 105 0.15 -5.33 -0.90
C VAL A 105 -0.66 -4.71 0.22
N GLU A 106 -0.63 -5.36 1.38
CA GLU A 106 -1.02 -4.76 2.65
C GLU A 106 0.13 -3.91 3.19
N LEU A 107 -0.19 -2.71 3.63
CA LEU A 107 0.70 -1.75 4.24
C LEU A 107 0.30 -1.53 5.69
N TYR A 108 1.29 -1.28 6.52
CA TYR A 108 1.11 -0.90 7.91
C TYR A 108 2.05 0.27 8.23
N LEU A 109 1.62 1.18 9.10
CA LEU A 109 2.49 2.22 9.61
C LEU A 109 3.55 1.58 10.51
N CYS A 110 4.81 1.66 10.09
CA CYS A 110 5.91 1.04 10.83
C CYS A 110 6.33 1.95 11.98
N PRO A 111 6.27 1.49 13.25
CA PRO A 111 6.60 2.34 14.40
C PRO A 111 8.09 2.73 14.45
N ASN A 112 8.95 2.01 13.71
CA ASN A 112 10.39 2.27 13.64
C ASN A 112 10.76 3.21 12.48
N CYS A 113 10.03 3.14 11.37
CA CYS A 113 10.31 3.97 10.19
C CYS A 113 9.45 5.22 10.12
N GLU A 114 8.34 5.25 10.88
CA GLU A 114 7.30 6.28 10.86
C GLU A 114 6.68 6.52 9.47
N VAL A 115 6.79 5.52 8.58
CA VAL A 115 6.20 5.51 7.24
C VAL A 115 5.46 4.19 6.98
N TYR A 116 4.64 4.16 5.95
CA TYR A 116 3.96 2.95 5.53
C TYR A 116 4.93 1.96 4.89
N CYS A 117 4.98 0.77 5.49
CA CYS A 117 5.84 -0.32 5.03
C CYS A 117 5.01 -1.51 4.56
N ARG A 118 5.62 -2.31 3.70
CA ARG A 118 5.04 -3.58 3.23
C ARG A 118 4.91 -4.56 4.39
N SER A 119 3.72 -5.10 4.57
CA SER A 119 3.49 -6.24 5.45
C SER A 119 3.91 -7.54 4.75
N GLN A 120 3.89 -8.65 5.49
CA GLN A 120 4.14 -9.98 4.90
C GLN A 120 2.98 -10.44 4.00
N ASN A 121 1.82 -9.80 4.09
CA ASN A 121 0.64 -10.08 3.26
C ASN A 121 0.76 -9.32 1.93
N SER A 122 1.65 -9.81 1.07
CA SER A 122 1.81 -9.29 -0.30
C SER A 122 1.80 -10.41 -1.32
N ILE A 123 1.16 -10.17 -2.45
CA ILE A 123 1.02 -11.11 -3.56
C ILE A 123 1.46 -10.39 -4.83
N VAL A 124 2.35 -11.04 -5.59
CA VAL A 124 2.79 -10.55 -6.90
C VAL A 124 2.34 -11.54 -7.96
N LEU A 125 1.48 -11.10 -8.86
CA LEU A 125 0.88 -11.94 -9.89
C LEU A 125 1.36 -11.52 -11.28
N PRO A 126 1.81 -12.45 -12.15
CA PRO A 126 2.08 -12.13 -13.55
C PRO A 126 0.88 -11.47 -14.23
N TYR A 127 1.10 -10.38 -14.95
CA TYR A 127 0.00 -9.59 -15.51
C TYR A 127 -0.90 -10.37 -16.47
N LYS A 128 -0.33 -11.34 -17.21
CA LYS A 128 -1.09 -12.25 -18.07
C LYS A 128 -2.11 -13.10 -17.28
N LEU A 129 -1.77 -13.52 -16.07
CA LEU A 129 -2.70 -14.25 -15.19
C LEU A 129 -3.75 -13.31 -14.60
N TRP A 130 -3.34 -12.11 -14.15
CA TRP A 130 -4.28 -11.09 -13.68
C TRP A 130 -5.37 -10.79 -14.72
N LYS A 131 -4.99 -10.56 -15.98
CA LYS A 131 -5.95 -10.32 -17.08
C LYS A 131 -6.98 -11.44 -17.22
N LYS A 132 -6.56 -12.70 -17.12
CA LYS A 132 -7.47 -13.85 -17.18
C LYS A 132 -8.43 -13.88 -15.99
N LEU A 133 -7.93 -13.66 -14.77
CA LEU A 133 -8.77 -13.61 -13.58
C LEU A 133 -9.76 -12.44 -13.63
N ASN A 134 -9.30 -11.25 -14.01
CA ASN A 134 -10.16 -10.08 -14.10
C ASN A 134 -11.29 -10.27 -15.13
N TYR A 135 -10.99 -10.90 -16.28
CA TYR A 135 -12.01 -11.24 -17.27
C TYR A 135 -13.05 -12.23 -16.71
N LEU A 136 -12.61 -13.26 -15.98
CA LEU A 136 -13.49 -14.29 -15.42
C LEU A 136 -14.38 -13.77 -14.29
N TYR A 137 -13.87 -12.85 -13.47
CA TYR A 137 -14.54 -12.39 -12.26
C TYR A 137 -15.06 -10.95 -12.31
N GLN A 138 -14.87 -10.24 -13.42
CA GLN A 138 -15.28 -8.84 -13.62
C GLN A 138 -14.91 -7.96 -12.42
N ILE A 139 -13.65 -8.07 -11.95
CA ILE A 139 -13.22 -7.34 -10.76
C ILE A 139 -13.35 -5.84 -11.06
N PRO A 140 -14.15 -5.08 -10.29
CA PRO A 140 -14.34 -3.67 -10.55
C PRO A 140 -12.99 -2.95 -10.48
N SER A 141 -12.56 -2.36 -11.59
CA SER A 141 -11.46 -1.40 -11.60
C SER A 141 -12.03 -0.01 -11.37
N GLN A 142 -11.45 0.77 -10.45
CA GLN A 142 -11.76 2.19 -10.35
C GLN A 142 -11.37 2.86 -11.68
N LYS A 143 -12.29 3.64 -12.24
CA LYS A 143 -12.12 4.37 -13.51
C LYS A 143 -11.35 5.65 -13.29
#